data_AF-A0A941YB16-F1
#
_entry.id   AF-A0A941YB16-F1
#
_cell.length_a   1.000
_cell.length_b   1.000
_cell.length_c   1.000
_cell.angle_alpha   90.00
_cell.angle_beta   90.00
_cell.angle_gamma   90.00
#
_symmetry.space_group_name_H-M   'P 1'
#
loop_
_entity.id
_entity.type
_entity.pdbx_description
1 polymer ?
#
loop_
_entity_poly.entity_id
_entity_poly.type
_entity_poly.pdbx_seq_one_letter_code
_entity_poly.pdbx_strand_id
1 'polypeptide(L)'
;MKCSQVDALLERYLRNELPPKQSAAVRDHVSDCSTCRDELAFRRSLESHLDAHVPAPDGLADKVSQRIDRTPTKRPLVFGDSNMKKIAISSTVLASVLVGVALFAPRTANASTPVESFNMMRSALVLAAQRGEISISVLAKEDDSVDVSGTINGVPLPQGFPIRVDSTRDGKVCTIHVSVDVEPKDYNAIQFGAKANTLEITPKGQPDKKYEIGLDPNSYLPASWTVLTKGEKGWDVKAHSDFKPSKAEKPKQTLASPIHATLIVYVGQSATITITSSGK
;
A
#
# COMPACT_ATOMS: atom_id res chain seq x y z
N MET A 1 -35.84 5.25 8.37
CA MET A 1 -34.52 4.63 8.09
C MET A 1 -33.71 4.57 9.37
N LYS A 2 -32.74 3.65 9.47
CA LYS A 2 -31.78 3.62 10.60
C LYS A 2 -30.63 4.61 10.31
N CYS A 3 -30.07 5.24 11.34
CA CYS A 3 -28.98 6.23 11.18
C CYS A 3 -27.76 5.65 10.43
N SER A 4 -27.40 4.38 10.70
CA SER A 4 -26.30 3.69 10.01
C SER A 4 -26.50 3.53 8.50
N GLN A 5 -27.75 3.44 8.04
CA GLN A 5 -28.06 3.39 6.62
C GLN A 5 -28.00 4.77 5.98
N VAL A 6 -28.31 5.83 6.74
CA VAL A 6 -28.22 7.22 6.28
C VAL A 6 -26.77 7.62 6.12
N ASP A 7 -25.92 7.32 7.10
CA ASP A 7 -24.47 7.59 7.07
C ASP A 7 -23.82 7.07 5.77
N ALA A 8 -24.08 5.80 5.42
CA ALA A 8 -23.59 5.19 4.20
C ALA A 8 -24.09 5.87 2.89
N LEU A 9 -25.16 6.67 2.96
CA LEU A 9 -25.77 7.36 1.82
C LEU A 9 -25.48 8.88 1.80
N LEU A 10 -24.97 9.46 2.90
CA LEU A 10 -24.76 10.91 3.02
C LEU A 10 -23.81 11.47 1.95
N GLU A 11 -22.74 10.76 1.59
CA GLU A 11 -21.79 11.22 0.55
C GLU A 11 -22.46 11.33 -0.84
N ARG A 12 -23.22 10.30 -1.23
CA ARG A 12 -23.97 10.30 -2.50
C ARG A 12 -25.11 11.31 -2.49
N TYR A 13 -25.72 11.54 -1.32
CA TYR A 13 -26.76 12.54 -1.15
C TYR A 13 -26.21 13.95 -1.39
N LEU A 14 -25.03 14.28 -0.88
CA LEU A 14 -24.37 15.58 -1.07
C LEU A 14 -24.09 15.89 -2.55
N ARG A 15 -23.65 14.89 -3.32
CA ARG A 15 -23.35 15.02 -4.75
C ARG A 15 -24.56 14.89 -5.68
N ASN A 16 -25.78 14.81 -5.13
CA ASN A 16 -27.02 14.57 -5.88
C ASN A 16 -27.00 13.29 -6.75
N GLU A 17 -26.28 12.25 -6.31
CA GLU A 17 -26.14 10.97 -7.04
C GLU A 17 -27.18 9.92 -6.64
N LEU A 18 -27.99 10.18 -5.62
CA LEU A 18 -29.01 9.24 -5.14
C LEU A 18 -30.26 9.23 -6.03
N PRO A 19 -30.87 8.05 -6.29
CA PRO A 19 -32.19 7.96 -6.91
C PRO A 19 -33.24 8.79 -6.14
N PRO A 20 -34.25 9.38 -6.80
CA PRO A 20 -35.21 10.29 -6.17
C PRO A 20 -35.89 9.74 -4.91
N LYS A 21 -36.26 8.44 -4.93
CA LYS A 21 -36.89 7.76 -3.79
C LYS A 21 -35.97 7.68 -2.55
N GLN A 22 -34.67 7.46 -2.76
CA GLN A 22 -33.69 7.39 -1.67
C GLN A 22 -33.34 8.80 -1.17
N SER A 23 -33.22 9.77 -2.07
CA SER A 23 -33.00 11.18 -1.71
C SER A 23 -34.13 11.73 -0.83
N ALA A 24 -35.39 11.40 -1.13
CA ALA A 24 -36.53 11.73 -0.27
C ALA A 24 -36.42 11.08 1.11
N ALA A 25 -36.15 9.77 1.18
CA ALA A 25 -36.04 9.06 2.46
C ALA A 25 -34.89 9.57 3.36
N VAL A 26 -33.74 9.95 2.77
CA VAL A 26 -32.62 10.56 3.51
C VAL A 26 -33.02 11.96 4.00
N ARG A 27 -33.67 12.76 3.17
CA ARG A 27 -34.15 14.10 3.52
C ARG A 27 -35.12 14.07 4.70
N ASP A 28 -36.12 13.18 4.64
CA ASP A 28 -37.11 13.00 5.71
C ASP A 28 -36.45 12.53 7.02
N HIS A 29 -35.43 11.67 6.94
CA HIS A 29 -34.71 11.25 8.15
C HIS A 29 -33.86 12.38 8.76
N VAL A 30 -33.18 13.17 7.93
CA VAL A 30 -32.33 14.28 8.39
C VAL A 30 -33.17 15.42 8.96
N SER A 31 -34.42 15.61 8.51
CA SER A 31 -35.33 16.55 9.16
C SER A 31 -35.69 16.09 10.58
N ASP A 32 -35.79 14.79 10.82
CA ASP A 32 -36.26 14.24 12.10
C ASP A 32 -35.13 13.90 13.09
N CYS A 33 -33.91 13.62 12.61
CA CYS A 33 -32.77 13.20 13.42
C CYS A 33 -31.70 14.29 13.51
N SER A 34 -31.46 14.83 14.72
CA SER A 34 -30.44 15.87 14.96
C SER A 34 -29.02 15.38 14.66
N THR A 35 -28.65 14.17 15.07
CA THR A 35 -27.31 13.62 14.85
C THR A 35 -26.95 13.54 13.36
N CYS A 36 -27.86 13.01 12.52
CA CYS A 36 -27.62 12.95 11.08
C CYS A 36 -27.62 14.34 10.42
N ARG A 37 -28.33 15.32 11.00
CA ARG A 37 -28.32 16.70 10.55
C ARG A 37 -26.98 17.38 10.82
N ASP A 38 -26.43 17.20 12.01
CA ASP A 38 -25.13 17.75 12.40
C ASP A 38 -24.01 17.13 11.55
N GLU A 39 -24.07 15.83 11.31
CA GLU A 39 -23.10 15.13 10.45
C GLU A 39 -23.16 15.62 8.99
N LEU A 40 -24.37 15.80 8.44
CA LEU A 40 -24.54 16.37 7.10
C LEU A 40 -23.98 17.80 7.02
N ALA A 41 -24.21 18.63 8.05
CA ALA A 41 -23.68 19.98 8.13
C ALA A 41 -22.14 19.99 8.17
N PHE A 42 -21.53 19.10 8.96
CA PHE A 42 -20.09 18.94 9.03
C PHE A 42 -19.48 18.58 7.67
N ARG A 43 -20.05 17.58 6.97
CA ARG A 43 -19.57 17.16 5.64
C ARG A 43 -19.69 18.28 4.60
N ARG A 44 -20.77 19.08 4.63
CA ARG A 44 -20.92 20.27 3.76
C ARG A 44 -19.85 21.33 4.03
N SER A 45 -19.56 21.60 5.30
CA SER A 45 -18.50 22.54 5.67
C SER A 45 -17.15 22.05 5.15
N LEU A 46 -16.86 20.75 5.30
CA LEU A 46 -15.62 20.16 4.78
C LEU A 46 -15.53 20.28 3.25
N GLU A 47 -16.60 19.97 2.51
CA GLU A 47 -16.64 20.10 1.05
C GLU A 47 -16.40 21.55 0.61
N SER A 48 -17.01 22.53 1.30
CA SER A 48 -16.77 23.96 1.00
C SER A 48 -15.34 24.42 1.26
N HIS A 49 -14.62 23.79 2.19
CA HIS A 49 -13.21 24.09 2.47
C HIS A 49 -12.27 23.40 1.50
N LEU A 50 -12.66 22.23 0.98
CA LEU A 50 -11.90 21.47 0.00
C LEU A 50 -12.13 21.93 -1.44
N ASP A 51 -13.25 22.60 -1.71
CA ASP A 51 -13.53 23.28 -2.98
C ASP A 51 -12.71 24.57 -3.15
N ALA A 52 -11.42 24.49 -2.78
CA ALA A 52 -10.45 25.50 -3.10
C ALA A 52 -10.42 25.63 -4.63
N HIS A 53 -10.94 26.76 -5.11
CA HIS A 53 -10.91 27.12 -6.52
C HIS A 53 -9.47 27.06 -7.03
N VAL A 54 -9.12 25.96 -7.67
CA VAL A 54 -7.90 25.89 -8.48
C VAL A 54 -8.21 26.69 -9.74
N PRO A 55 -7.52 27.82 -9.99
CA PRO A 55 -7.75 28.57 -11.20
C PRO A 55 -7.51 27.64 -12.40
N ALA A 56 -8.50 27.57 -13.29
CA ALA A 56 -8.36 26.81 -14.51
C ALA A 56 -7.16 27.40 -15.31
N PRO A 57 -6.26 26.57 -15.84
CA PRO A 57 -5.17 27.05 -16.68
C PRO A 57 -5.70 27.88 -17.86
N ASP A 58 -5.02 28.98 -18.17
CA ASP A 58 -5.39 29.85 -19.29
C ASP A 58 -5.54 29.04 -20.59
N GLY A 59 -6.65 29.25 -21.30
CA GLY A 59 -6.98 28.58 -22.55
C GLY A 59 -7.50 27.14 -22.43
N LEU A 60 -7.70 26.59 -21.22
CA LEU A 60 -8.38 25.29 -21.05
C LEU A 60 -9.84 25.36 -21.54
N ALA A 61 -10.56 26.42 -21.16
CA ALA A 61 -11.96 26.63 -21.55
C ALA A 61 -12.12 26.72 -23.08
N ASP A 62 -11.21 27.42 -23.75
CA ASP A 62 -11.20 27.54 -25.21
C ASP A 62 -10.93 26.19 -25.89
N LYS A 63 -9.97 25.42 -25.38
CA LYS A 63 -9.66 24.07 -25.90
C LYS A 63 -10.83 23.09 -25.71
N VAL A 64 -11.55 23.19 -24.59
CA VAL A 64 -12.74 22.36 -24.34
C VAL A 64 -13.87 22.76 -25.28
N SER A 65 -14.15 24.05 -25.42
CA SER A 65 -15.19 24.56 -26.34
C SER A 65 -14.89 24.16 -27.79
N GLN A 66 -13.64 24.32 -28.24
CA GLN A 66 -13.21 23.85 -29.56
C GLN A 66 -13.35 22.34 -29.78
N ARG A 67 -13.28 21.52 -28.72
CA ARG A 67 -13.50 20.07 -28.84
C ARG A 67 -14.98 19.70 -28.89
N ILE A 68 -15.82 20.41 -28.15
CA ILE A 68 -17.28 20.19 -28.15
C ILE A 68 -17.87 20.61 -29.50
N ASP A 69 -17.43 21.75 -30.03
CA ASP A 69 -17.91 22.30 -31.31
C ASP A 69 -17.33 21.59 -32.53
N ARG A 70 -16.27 20.78 -32.35
CA ARG A 70 -15.79 19.90 -33.41
C ARG A 70 -16.75 18.74 -33.58
N THR A 71 -17.69 18.90 -34.51
CA THR A 71 -18.44 17.79 -35.08
C THR A 71 -17.46 16.68 -35.43
N PRO A 72 -17.62 15.45 -34.90
CA PRO A 72 -16.68 14.37 -35.13
C PRO A 72 -16.53 14.19 -36.64
N THR A 73 -15.36 14.54 -37.17
CA THR A 73 -15.02 14.27 -38.55
C THR A 73 -15.06 12.76 -38.69
N LYS A 74 -16.08 12.26 -39.39
CA LYS A 74 -16.19 10.85 -39.76
C LYS A 74 -14.89 10.51 -40.48
N ARG A 75 -13.96 9.86 -39.77
CA ARG A 75 -12.74 9.35 -40.41
C ARG A 75 -13.24 8.37 -41.46
N PRO A 76 -12.96 8.59 -42.76
CA PRO A 76 -13.29 7.60 -43.75
C PRO A 76 -12.53 6.33 -43.33
N LEU A 77 -13.29 5.28 -43.05
CA LEU A 77 -12.75 3.92 -42.98
C LEU A 77 -12.16 3.66 -44.36
N VAL A 78 -10.83 3.84 -44.51
CA VAL A 78 -10.09 3.48 -45.71
C VAL A 78 -10.02 1.94 -45.76
N PHE A 79 -11.16 1.33 -46.07
CA PHE A 79 -11.25 -0.02 -46.60
C PHE A 79 -11.30 0.13 -48.12
N GLY A 80 -10.15 0.25 -48.76
CA GLY A 80 -10.16 0.61 -50.18
C GLY A 80 -8.84 0.56 -50.89
N ASP A 81 -8.04 -0.48 -50.67
CA ASP A 81 -7.12 -0.89 -51.73
C ASP A 81 -7.14 -2.41 -51.91
N SER A 82 -7.60 -2.85 -53.09
CA SER A 82 -7.82 -4.26 -53.44
C SER A 82 -6.53 -5.08 -53.41
N ASN A 83 -5.38 -4.42 -53.57
CA ASN A 83 -4.07 -5.08 -53.59
C ASN A 83 -3.50 -5.37 -52.19
N MET A 84 -4.04 -4.78 -51.11
CA MET A 84 -3.64 -5.11 -49.72
C MET A 84 -4.24 -6.42 -49.21
N LYS A 85 -5.25 -7.00 -49.88
CA LYS A 85 -5.85 -8.28 -49.47
C LYS A 85 -4.90 -9.48 -49.59
N LYS A 86 -3.83 -9.38 -50.40
CA LYS A 86 -2.87 -10.49 -50.58
C LYS A 86 -1.76 -10.54 -49.52
N ILE A 87 -1.59 -9.49 -48.72
CA ILE A 87 -0.60 -9.46 -47.61
C ILE A 87 -1.27 -9.74 -46.24
N ALA A 88 -2.61 -9.70 -46.18
CA ALA A 88 -3.35 -9.90 -44.94
C ALA A 88 -3.58 -11.37 -44.54
N ILE A 89 -3.15 -12.36 -45.34
CA ILE A 89 -3.40 -13.79 -45.05
C ILE A 89 -2.19 -14.48 -44.38
N SER A 90 -1.00 -13.88 -44.38
CA SER A 90 0.18 -14.46 -43.71
C SER A 90 0.39 -13.98 -42.25
N SER A 91 -0.41 -13.04 -41.76
CA SER A 91 -0.22 -12.41 -40.44
C SER A 91 -1.30 -12.76 -39.39
N THR A 92 -2.33 -13.53 -39.75
CA THR A 92 -3.42 -13.92 -38.82
C THR A 92 -3.06 -15.00 -37.81
N VAL A 93 -1.92 -15.68 -37.96
CA VAL A 93 -1.46 -16.68 -36.97
C VAL A 93 -0.63 -16.06 -35.84
N LEU A 94 -0.05 -14.87 -36.04
CA LEU A 94 0.74 -14.18 -34.99
C LEU A 94 -0.10 -13.26 -34.10
N ALA A 95 -1.23 -12.72 -34.60
CA ALA A 95 -2.10 -11.83 -33.81
C ALA A 95 -2.98 -12.59 -32.78
N SER A 96 -3.33 -13.85 -33.03
CA SER A 96 -4.13 -14.67 -32.10
C SER A 96 -3.32 -15.14 -30.88
N VAL A 97 -1.98 -15.24 -30.99
CA VAL A 97 -1.10 -15.57 -29.85
C VAL A 97 -0.95 -14.37 -28.91
N LEU A 98 -0.91 -13.13 -29.43
CA LEU A 98 -0.79 -11.93 -28.59
C LEU A 98 -2.07 -11.62 -27.78
N VAL A 99 -3.26 -11.92 -28.31
CA VAL A 99 -4.52 -11.77 -27.55
C VAL A 99 -4.69 -12.89 -26.52
N GLY A 100 -4.20 -14.10 -26.80
CA GLY A 100 -4.24 -15.23 -25.87
C GLY A 100 -3.36 -15.02 -24.62
N VAL A 101 -2.15 -14.47 -24.79
CA VAL A 101 -1.24 -14.20 -23.65
C VAL A 101 -1.77 -13.08 -22.75
N ALA A 102 -2.47 -12.08 -23.29
CA ALA A 102 -3.07 -11.02 -22.47
C ALA A 102 -4.27 -11.48 -21.63
N LEU A 103 -5.02 -12.51 -22.06
CA LEU A 103 -6.19 -13.02 -21.34
C LEU A 103 -5.84 -14.09 -20.30
N PHE A 104 -4.70 -14.76 -20.44
CA PHE A 104 -4.20 -15.75 -19.48
C PHE A 104 -3.01 -15.28 -18.66
N ALA A 105 -2.53 -14.05 -18.86
CA ALA A 105 -1.66 -13.42 -17.89
C ALA A 105 -2.42 -13.37 -16.56
N PRO A 106 -1.93 -14.06 -15.49
CA PRO A 106 -2.60 -14.05 -14.20
C PRO A 106 -2.77 -12.60 -13.80
N ARG A 107 -4.02 -12.20 -13.53
CA ARG A 107 -4.36 -10.85 -13.06
C ARG A 107 -3.43 -10.52 -11.90
N THR A 108 -2.40 -9.73 -12.18
CA THR A 108 -1.46 -9.26 -11.18
C THR A 108 -2.28 -8.46 -10.19
N ALA A 109 -2.06 -8.74 -8.89
CA ALA A 109 -2.85 -8.18 -7.80
C ALA A 109 -3.02 -6.65 -7.94
N ASN A 110 -4.21 -6.17 -7.58
CA ASN A 110 -4.76 -4.82 -7.77
C ASN A 110 -3.99 -3.62 -7.15
N ALA A 111 -2.68 -3.69 -6.94
CA ALA A 111 -1.88 -2.50 -6.69
C ALA A 111 -1.37 -1.99 -8.04
N SER A 112 -1.65 -0.72 -8.34
CA SER A 112 -1.37 -0.14 -9.66
C SER A 112 0.13 0.06 -9.90
N THR A 113 0.96 0.09 -8.84
CA THR A 113 2.42 0.30 -8.93
C THR A 113 3.22 -0.45 -7.84
N PRO A 114 4.54 -0.68 -8.03
CA PRO A 114 5.40 -1.28 -6.98
C PRO A 114 5.42 -0.50 -5.67
N VAL A 115 5.41 0.84 -5.75
CA VAL A 115 5.40 1.73 -4.59
C VAL A 115 4.09 1.60 -3.81
N GLU A 116 2.96 1.47 -4.51
CA GLU A 116 1.67 1.22 -3.86
C GLU A 116 1.65 -0.15 -3.15
N SER A 117 2.13 -1.22 -3.79
CA SER A 117 2.28 -2.53 -3.14
C SER A 117 3.17 -2.46 -1.89
N PHE A 118 4.26 -1.71 -1.96
CA PHE A 118 5.15 -1.50 -0.83
C PHE A 118 4.47 -0.74 0.32
N ASN A 119 3.70 0.31 0.01
CA ASN A 119 2.92 1.06 0.99
C ASN A 119 1.80 0.21 1.63
N MET A 120 1.18 -0.68 0.85
CA MET A 120 0.19 -1.64 1.34
C MET A 120 0.84 -2.67 2.28
N MET A 121 2.02 -3.19 1.93
CA MET A 121 2.81 -4.06 2.79
C MET A 121 3.18 -3.36 4.10
N ARG A 122 3.66 -2.12 4.05
CA ARG A 122 3.95 -1.32 5.25
C ARG A 122 2.72 -1.19 6.14
N SER A 123 1.57 -0.86 5.54
CA SER A 123 0.31 -0.73 6.27
C SER A 123 -0.12 -2.05 6.91
N ALA A 124 0.08 -3.17 6.20
CA ALA A 124 -0.18 -4.51 6.73
C ALA A 124 0.73 -4.84 7.91
N LEU A 125 2.03 -4.52 7.84
CA LEU A 125 2.97 -4.69 8.95
C LEU A 125 2.58 -3.85 10.18
N VAL A 126 2.15 -2.60 9.96
CA VAL A 126 1.62 -1.76 11.04
C VAL A 126 0.42 -2.46 11.70
N LEU A 127 -0.59 -2.87 10.92
CA LEU A 127 -1.77 -3.57 11.44
C LEU A 127 -1.42 -4.87 12.18
N ALA A 128 -0.49 -5.67 11.66
CA ALA A 128 -0.01 -6.88 12.31
C ALA A 128 0.66 -6.56 13.66
N ALA A 129 1.48 -5.51 13.70
CA ALA A 129 2.02 -5.00 14.96
C ALA A 129 0.90 -4.53 15.89
N GLN A 130 -0.12 -3.80 15.43
CA GLN A 130 -1.23 -3.39 16.32
C GLN A 130 -1.96 -4.57 16.96
N ARG A 131 -2.02 -5.71 16.27
CA ARG A 131 -2.64 -6.97 16.73
C ARG A 131 -1.73 -7.83 17.60
N GLY A 132 -0.48 -7.41 17.84
CA GLY A 132 0.50 -8.21 18.58
C GLY A 132 1.06 -9.40 17.81
N GLU A 133 0.87 -9.45 16.48
CA GLU A 133 1.45 -10.50 15.64
C GLU A 133 2.96 -10.32 15.46
N ILE A 134 3.47 -9.11 15.67
CA ILE A 134 4.90 -8.79 15.63
C ILE A 134 5.42 -8.64 17.05
N SER A 135 6.38 -9.48 17.42
CA SER A 135 7.08 -9.42 18.71
C SER A 135 8.56 -9.15 18.49
N ILE A 136 9.12 -8.18 19.21
CA ILE A 136 10.55 -7.85 19.16
C ILE A 136 11.14 -8.08 20.54
N SER A 137 12.18 -8.92 20.61
CA SER A 137 12.95 -9.18 21.82
C SER A 137 14.29 -8.47 21.72
N VAL A 138 14.57 -7.67 22.75
CA VAL A 138 15.81 -6.90 22.90
C VAL A 138 16.58 -7.41 24.11
N LEU A 139 17.89 -7.56 23.97
CA LEU A 139 18.82 -7.92 25.04
C LEU A 139 19.94 -6.89 25.10
N ALA A 140 19.97 -6.09 26.17
CA ALA A 140 21.05 -5.16 26.44
C ALA A 140 22.22 -5.90 27.09
N LYS A 141 23.35 -5.96 26.40
CA LYS A 141 24.59 -6.60 26.88
C LYS A 141 25.43 -5.64 27.71
N GLU A 142 26.41 -6.16 28.46
CA GLU A 142 27.29 -5.34 29.30
C GLU A 142 28.18 -4.38 28.48
N ASP A 143 28.56 -4.77 27.28
CA ASP A 143 29.45 -4.06 26.34
C ASP A 143 28.77 -2.93 25.53
N ASP A 144 27.65 -2.39 26.03
CA ASP A 144 26.81 -1.41 25.34
C ASP A 144 26.13 -1.91 24.05
N SER A 145 26.34 -3.16 23.63
CA SER A 145 25.65 -3.71 22.47
C SER A 145 24.21 -4.14 22.81
N VAL A 146 23.33 -4.03 21.82
CA VAL A 146 21.93 -4.47 21.93
C VAL A 146 21.69 -5.56 20.89
N ASP A 147 21.40 -6.77 21.36
CA ASP A 147 20.94 -7.84 20.50
C ASP A 147 19.44 -7.68 20.26
N VAL A 148 19.05 -7.66 18.99
CA VAL A 148 17.64 -7.54 18.61
C VAL A 148 17.26 -8.72 17.73
N SER A 149 16.18 -9.37 18.16
CA SER A 149 15.51 -10.42 17.41
C SER A 149 14.03 -10.10 17.35
N GLY A 150 13.33 -10.59 16.35
CA GLY A 150 11.89 -10.43 16.30
C GLY A 150 11.23 -11.60 15.58
N THR A 151 9.93 -11.69 15.72
CA THR A 151 9.10 -12.70 15.09
C THR A 151 7.84 -12.06 14.51
N ILE A 152 7.32 -12.65 13.43
CA ILE A 152 5.97 -12.40 12.92
C ILE A 152 5.19 -13.70 13.03
N ASN A 153 4.12 -13.72 13.83
CA ASN A 153 3.34 -14.92 14.12
C ASN A 153 4.21 -16.09 14.63
N GLY A 154 5.21 -15.77 15.47
CA GLY A 154 6.15 -16.75 16.03
C GLY A 154 7.27 -17.21 15.08
N VAL A 155 7.27 -16.78 13.82
CA VAL A 155 8.34 -17.08 12.87
C VAL A 155 9.45 -16.02 12.98
N PRO A 156 10.72 -16.40 13.18
CA PRO A 156 11.84 -15.46 13.25
C PRO A 156 11.94 -14.54 12.01
N LEU A 157 12.19 -13.26 12.27
CA LEU A 157 12.54 -12.29 11.23
C LEU A 157 13.94 -12.59 10.68
N PRO A 158 14.17 -12.47 9.36
CA PRO A 158 15.48 -12.69 8.78
C PRO A 158 16.45 -11.59 9.22
N GLN A 159 17.74 -11.95 9.25
CA GLN A 159 18.81 -10.98 9.47
C GLN A 159 18.75 -9.88 8.39
N GLY A 160 18.62 -8.62 8.81
CA GLY A 160 18.48 -7.48 7.90
C GLY A 160 17.05 -7.06 7.59
N PHE A 161 16.05 -7.63 8.27
CA PHE A 161 14.74 -6.98 8.39
C PHE A 161 14.94 -5.55 8.93
N PRO A 162 14.22 -4.54 8.42
CA PRO A 162 14.50 -3.12 8.68
C PRO A 162 14.04 -2.68 10.08
N ILE A 163 14.69 -3.23 11.11
CA ILE A 163 14.58 -2.81 12.50
C ILE A 163 15.72 -1.85 12.77
N ARG A 164 15.39 -0.63 13.20
CA ARG A 164 16.36 0.31 13.78
C ARG A 164 16.24 0.27 15.28
N VAL A 165 17.39 0.37 15.93
CA VAL A 165 17.54 0.23 17.37
C VAL A 165 18.48 1.32 17.81
N ASP A 166 17.93 2.33 18.47
CA ASP A 166 18.71 3.36 19.12
C ASP A 166 18.69 3.07 20.62
N SER A 167 19.84 3.19 21.28
CA SER A 167 19.93 2.94 22.72
C SER A 167 20.69 4.06 23.42
N THR A 168 20.22 4.41 24.60
CA THR A 168 20.87 5.39 25.49
C THR A 168 21.03 4.76 26.87
N ARG A 169 22.26 4.72 27.38
CA ARG A 169 22.59 4.14 28.68
C ARG A 169 22.80 5.22 29.73
N ASP A 170 22.21 5.00 30.91
CA ASP A 170 22.47 5.74 32.14
C ASP A 170 22.76 4.74 33.27
N GLY A 171 24.06 4.52 33.54
CA GLY A 171 24.52 3.51 34.49
C GLY A 171 24.09 2.09 34.09
N LYS A 172 23.26 1.44 34.92
CA LYS A 172 22.73 0.09 34.67
C LYS A 172 21.41 0.07 33.89
N VAL A 173 20.87 1.23 33.55
CA VAL A 173 19.59 1.37 32.86
C VAL A 173 19.86 1.72 31.41
N CYS A 174 19.23 1.00 30.49
CA CYS A 174 19.29 1.23 29.06
C CYS A 174 17.88 1.59 28.55
N THR A 175 17.75 2.77 27.95
CA THR A 175 16.55 3.17 27.20
C THR A 175 16.75 2.76 25.76
N ILE A 176 15.92 1.84 25.27
CA ILE A 176 16.00 1.31 23.90
C ILE A 176 14.79 1.80 23.12
N HIS A 177 15.04 2.50 22.03
CA HIS A 177 14.04 2.88 21.03
C HIS A 177 14.14 1.91 19.86
N VAL A 178 13.07 1.17 19.63
CA VAL A 178 12.95 0.25 18.50
C VAL A 178 11.99 0.86 17.49
N SER A 179 12.43 1.00 16.24
CA SER A 179 11.55 1.32 15.11
C SER A 179 11.59 0.25 14.03
N VAL A 180 10.45 -0.02 13.41
CA VAL A 180 10.38 -0.78 12.17
C VAL A 180 10.11 0.22 11.05
N ASP A 181 11.18 0.74 10.46
CA ASP A 181 11.14 1.80 9.46
C ASP A 181 11.19 1.21 8.05
N VAL A 182 10.03 1.19 7.41
CA VAL A 182 9.85 0.72 6.02
C VAL A 182 9.38 1.90 5.19
N GLU A 183 10.20 2.95 5.09
CA GLU A 183 9.84 4.16 4.35
C GLU A 183 10.35 4.11 2.90
N PRO A 184 9.53 4.49 1.89
CA PRO A 184 9.98 4.46 0.49
C PRO A 184 11.25 5.28 0.22
N LYS A 185 11.49 6.37 0.96
CA LYS A 185 12.65 7.26 0.80
C LYS A 185 13.99 6.60 1.18
N ASP A 186 13.93 5.51 1.95
CA ASP A 186 15.10 4.75 2.41
C ASP A 186 15.58 3.73 1.38
N TYR A 187 14.92 3.65 0.22
CA TYR A 187 15.24 2.73 -0.87
C TYR A 187 15.59 3.48 -2.15
N ASN A 188 16.62 3.01 -2.84
CA ASN A 188 17.01 3.49 -4.17
C ASN A 188 16.05 3.02 -5.25
N ALA A 189 15.52 1.80 -5.10
CA ALA A 189 14.62 1.19 -6.07
C ALA A 189 13.59 0.32 -5.34
N ILE A 190 12.34 0.40 -5.82
CA ILE A 190 11.22 -0.47 -5.44
C ILE A 190 10.56 -0.92 -6.74
N GLN A 191 10.68 -2.20 -7.06
CA GLN A 191 10.18 -2.77 -8.31
C GLN A 191 9.47 -4.11 -8.05
N PHE A 192 8.67 -4.56 -9.01
CA PHE A 192 8.15 -5.93 -8.97
C PHE A 192 9.29 -6.91 -9.26
N GLY A 193 9.32 -8.01 -8.50
CA GLY A 193 10.23 -9.12 -8.74
C GLY A 193 9.78 -9.97 -9.93
N ALA A 194 10.63 -10.94 -10.31
CA ALA A 194 10.33 -11.87 -11.39
C ALA A 194 9.15 -12.82 -11.07
N LYS A 195 8.86 -13.04 -9.78
CA LYS A 195 7.76 -13.88 -9.30
C LYS A 195 6.51 -13.05 -9.05
N ALA A 196 5.35 -13.65 -9.22
CA ALA A 196 4.08 -13.00 -8.89
C ALA A 196 4.04 -12.58 -7.41
N ASN A 197 3.43 -11.42 -7.14
CA ASN A 197 3.29 -10.83 -5.81
C ASN A 197 4.62 -10.66 -5.05
N THR A 198 5.72 -10.48 -5.77
CA THR A 198 7.04 -10.26 -5.15
C THR A 198 7.50 -8.83 -5.40
N LEU A 199 8.07 -8.20 -4.37
CA LEU A 199 8.77 -6.92 -4.46
C LEU A 199 10.27 -7.16 -4.41
N GLU A 200 11.00 -6.46 -5.26
CA GLU A 200 12.44 -6.29 -5.14
C GLU A 200 12.73 -4.86 -4.68
N ILE A 201 13.42 -4.72 -3.56
CA ILE A 201 13.79 -3.43 -3.01
C ILE A 201 15.30 -3.35 -2.75
N THR A 202 15.90 -2.21 -3.11
CA THR A 202 17.34 -1.95 -2.95
C THR A 202 17.54 -0.80 -1.97
N PRO A 203 18.14 -1.01 -0.79
CA PRO A 203 18.34 0.04 0.20
C PRO A 203 19.24 1.16 -0.30
N LYS A 204 18.95 2.38 0.14
CA LYS A 204 19.80 3.55 -0.15
C LYS A 204 21.18 3.38 0.50
N GLY A 205 22.23 3.65 -0.27
CA GLY A 205 23.62 3.50 0.18
C GLY A 205 24.15 2.06 0.22
N GLN A 206 23.34 1.04 -0.12
CA GLN A 206 23.78 -0.36 -0.16
C GLN A 206 23.41 -1.00 -1.51
N PRO A 207 24.02 -0.58 -2.63
CA PRO A 207 23.68 -1.10 -3.97
C PRO A 207 23.98 -2.60 -4.14
N ASP A 208 24.88 -3.14 -3.34
CA ASP A 208 25.22 -4.57 -3.34
C ASP A 208 24.29 -5.41 -2.46
N LYS A 209 23.24 -4.81 -1.90
CA LYS A 209 22.21 -5.49 -1.10
C LYS A 209 20.83 -5.31 -1.75
N LYS A 210 20.07 -6.38 -1.85
CA LYS A 210 18.70 -6.38 -2.37
C LYS A 210 17.82 -7.25 -1.49
N TYR A 211 16.56 -6.89 -1.31
CA TYR A 211 15.57 -7.73 -0.65
C TYR A 211 14.53 -8.19 -1.67
N GLU A 212 14.27 -9.49 -1.72
CA GLU A 212 13.15 -10.08 -2.46
C GLU A 212 12.07 -10.47 -1.44
N ILE A 213 10.91 -9.80 -1.49
CA ILE A 213 9.82 -9.93 -0.53
C ILE A 213 8.60 -10.50 -1.23
N GLY A 214 8.24 -11.74 -0.90
CA GLY A 214 6.96 -12.32 -1.33
C GLY A 214 5.84 -11.76 -0.47
N LEU A 215 4.75 -11.30 -1.10
CA LEU A 215 3.57 -10.76 -0.44
C LEU A 215 2.42 -11.77 -0.52
N ASP A 216 1.69 -11.92 0.58
CA ASP A 216 0.40 -12.61 0.53
C ASP A 216 -0.62 -11.73 -0.22
N PRO A 217 -1.29 -12.25 -1.27
CA PRO A 217 -2.16 -11.45 -2.12
C PRO A 217 -3.42 -10.92 -1.40
N ASN A 218 -3.79 -11.51 -0.26
CA ASN A 218 -4.99 -11.14 0.49
C ASN A 218 -4.70 -10.05 1.53
N SER A 219 -3.64 -10.24 2.32
CA SER A 219 -3.27 -9.39 3.46
C SER A 219 -2.20 -8.35 3.15
N TYR A 220 -1.41 -8.53 2.09
CA TYR A 220 -0.18 -7.78 1.79
C TYR A 220 0.92 -7.94 2.85
N LEU A 221 0.77 -8.83 3.82
CA LEU A 221 1.85 -9.18 4.72
C LEU A 221 2.96 -9.90 3.96
N PRO A 222 4.24 -9.76 4.38
CA PRO A 222 5.31 -10.60 3.88
C PRO A 222 4.97 -12.07 4.12
N ALA A 223 4.89 -12.85 3.04
CA ALA A 223 4.83 -14.30 3.04
C ALA A 223 6.23 -14.92 2.94
N SER A 224 7.18 -14.19 2.37
CA SER A 224 8.60 -14.56 2.42
C SER A 224 9.48 -13.32 2.36
N TRP A 225 10.71 -13.43 2.88
CA TRP A 225 11.70 -12.38 2.83
C TRP A 225 13.09 -12.97 2.61
N THR A 226 13.69 -12.62 1.48
CA THR A 226 15.00 -13.10 1.07
C THR A 226 15.98 -11.95 0.99
N VAL A 227 17.13 -12.10 1.64
CA VAL A 227 18.22 -11.13 1.60
C VAL A 227 19.24 -11.61 0.57
N LEU A 228 19.45 -10.78 -0.44
CA LEU A 228 20.37 -11.02 -1.53
C LEU A 228 21.55 -10.06 -1.41
N THR A 229 22.75 -10.56 -1.67
CA THR A 229 23.95 -9.72 -1.83
C THR A 229 24.59 -9.97 -3.18
N LYS A 230 25.15 -8.93 -3.77
CA LYS A 230 25.84 -9.03 -5.06
C LYS A 230 27.19 -9.74 -4.89
N GLY A 231 27.33 -10.90 -5.50
CA GLY A 231 28.58 -11.65 -5.65
C GLY A 231 29.16 -11.53 -7.07
N GLU A 232 30.25 -12.24 -7.34
CA GLU A 232 30.95 -12.18 -8.64
C GLU A 232 30.09 -12.70 -9.81
N LYS A 233 29.24 -13.70 -9.55
CA LYS A 233 28.42 -14.38 -10.58
C LYS A 233 26.95 -13.95 -10.60
N GLY A 234 26.56 -12.98 -9.78
CA GLY A 234 25.17 -12.54 -9.67
C GLY A 234 24.75 -12.23 -8.24
N TRP A 235 23.51 -12.55 -7.89
CA TRP A 235 22.95 -12.33 -6.56
C TRP A 235 22.99 -13.63 -5.75
N ASP A 236 23.64 -13.59 -4.59
CA ASP A 236 23.72 -14.71 -3.65
C ASP A 236 22.70 -14.53 -2.52
N VAL A 237 22.02 -15.62 -2.15
CA VAL A 237 21.10 -15.64 -1.01
C VAL A 237 21.91 -15.69 0.29
N LYS A 238 21.73 -14.69 1.16
CA LYS A 238 22.36 -14.63 2.50
C LYS A 238 21.44 -15.07 3.61
N ALA A 239 20.15 -14.76 3.51
CA ALA A 239 19.14 -15.16 4.48
C ALA A 239 17.79 -15.31 3.79
N HIS A 240 16.95 -16.17 4.34
CA HIS A 240 15.60 -16.41 3.85
C HIS A 240 14.69 -16.78 5.01
N SER A 241 13.46 -16.28 4.99
CA SER A 241 12.41 -16.63 5.95
C SER A 241 11.08 -16.70 5.25
N ASP A 242 10.31 -17.75 5.55
CA ASP A 242 8.94 -17.95 5.08
C ASP A 242 7.97 -17.72 6.23
N PHE A 243 7.01 -16.83 6.03
CA PHE A 243 6.00 -16.48 7.00
C PHE A 243 4.66 -17.11 6.61
N LYS A 244 3.87 -17.47 7.62
CA LYS A 244 2.46 -17.83 7.44
C LYS A 244 1.64 -16.63 7.91
N PRO A 245 1.33 -15.66 7.02
CA PRO A 245 0.54 -14.51 7.42
C PRO A 245 -0.80 -14.98 7.95
N SER A 246 -1.26 -14.33 9.03
CA SER A 246 -2.60 -14.57 9.55
C SER A 246 -3.63 -14.26 8.46
N LYS A 247 -4.87 -14.75 8.63
CA LYS A 247 -6.00 -14.34 7.77
C LYS A 247 -6.37 -12.89 8.06
N ALA A 248 -5.47 -11.97 7.78
CA ALA A 248 -5.61 -10.55 7.97
C ALA A 248 -6.43 -9.97 6.81
N GLU A 249 -7.40 -9.12 7.15
CA GLU A 249 -8.07 -8.31 6.14
C GLU A 249 -7.07 -7.37 5.46
N LYS A 250 -7.23 -7.20 4.15
CA LYS A 250 -6.48 -6.23 3.36
C LYS A 250 -6.59 -4.84 3.99
N PRO A 251 -5.47 -4.10 4.18
CA PRO A 251 -5.54 -2.72 4.63
C PRO A 251 -6.43 -1.92 3.67
N LYS A 252 -7.46 -1.26 4.20
CA LYS A 252 -8.39 -0.43 3.41
C LYS A 252 -7.78 0.93 3.04
N GLN A 253 -6.78 1.37 3.80
CA GLN A 253 -6.11 2.66 3.65
C GLN A 253 -4.63 2.52 3.98
N THR A 254 -3.81 3.37 3.38
CA THR A 254 -2.38 3.46 3.71
C THR A 254 -2.20 4.10 5.08
N LEU A 255 -1.56 3.39 6.00
CA LEU A 255 -1.20 3.94 7.30
C LEU A 255 0.13 4.68 7.19
N ALA A 256 0.17 5.91 7.70
CA ALA A 256 1.34 6.79 7.62
C ALA A 256 2.35 6.56 8.76
N SER A 257 1.92 5.96 9.87
CA SER A 257 2.71 5.95 11.09
C SER A 257 3.75 4.81 11.09
N PRO A 258 5.04 5.13 11.25
CA PRO A 258 6.06 4.14 11.62
C PRO A 258 5.71 3.44 12.94
N ILE A 259 6.20 2.22 13.10
CA ILE A 259 6.03 1.45 14.32
C ILE A 259 7.16 1.82 15.26
N HIS A 260 6.85 2.49 16.38
CA HIS A 260 7.82 2.85 17.40
C HIS A 260 7.47 2.19 18.73
N ALA A 261 8.49 1.69 19.42
CA ALA A 261 8.41 1.25 20.81
C ALA A 261 9.60 1.78 21.59
N THR A 262 9.38 2.20 22.84
CA THR A 262 10.45 2.56 23.78
C THR A 262 10.38 1.60 24.95
N LEU A 263 11.52 1.02 25.33
CA LEU A 263 11.64 0.25 26.56
C LEU A 263 12.73 0.82 27.44
N ILE A 264 12.60 0.50 28.72
CA ILE A 264 13.63 0.70 29.72
C ILE A 264 13.98 -0.70 30.23
N VAL A 265 15.24 -1.11 30.05
CA VAL A 265 15.75 -2.42 30.46
C VAL A 265 17.00 -2.26 31.32
N TYR A 266 17.24 -3.18 32.24
CA TYR A 266 18.51 -3.25 32.94
C TYR A 266 19.54 -4.02 32.13
N VAL A 267 20.80 -3.64 32.24
CA VAL A 267 21.92 -4.35 31.60
C VAL A 267 21.94 -5.82 32.04
N GLY A 268 22.08 -6.73 31.06
CA GLY A 268 22.04 -8.18 31.27
C GLY A 268 20.62 -8.78 31.30
N GLN A 269 19.57 -7.97 31.20
CA GLN A 269 18.19 -8.45 31.10
C GLN A 269 17.69 -8.44 29.65
N SER A 270 16.86 -9.43 29.31
CA SER A 270 16.08 -9.43 28.10
C SER A 270 14.68 -8.87 28.37
N ALA A 271 14.16 -8.11 27.41
CA ALA A 271 12.76 -7.69 27.38
C ALA A 271 12.15 -8.06 26.04
N THR A 272 10.91 -8.53 26.08
CA THR A 272 10.12 -8.76 24.87
C THR A 272 9.00 -7.74 24.81
N ILE A 273 8.94 -7.01 23.70
CA ILE A 273 7.82 -6.14 23.38
C ILE A 273 6.93 -6.90 22.43
N THR A 274 5.70 -7.12 22.86
CA THR A 274 4.61 -7.25 21.91
C THR A 274 4.16 -5.84 21.60
N ILE A 275 4.50 -5.35 20.41
CA ILE A 275 4.00 -4.06 19.97
C ILE A 275 2.48 -4.22 19.98
N THR A 276 1.78 -3.38 20.71
CA THR A 276 0.32 -3.28 20.67
C THR A 276 0.05 -1.79 20.53
N SER A 277 -0.60 -1.40 19.43
CA SER A 277 -0.98 -0.01 19.27
C SER A 277 -2.18 0.23 20.18
N SER A 278 -2.05 1.17 21.10
CA SER A 278 -3.22 1.69 21.80
C SER A 278 -4.07 2.44 20.77
N GLY A 279 -5.05 1.74 20.20
CA GLY A 279 -6.09 2.39 19.40
C GLY A 279 -6.84 3.35 20.31
N LYS A 280 -6.64 4.65 20.10
CA LYS A 280 -7.55 5.68 20.61
C LYS A 280 -8.71 5.83 19.64
#